data_AF-A0A937VQV2-F1
#
_entry.id   AF-A0A937VQV2-F1
#
_cell.length_a   1.000
_cell.length_b   1.000
_cell.length_c   1.000
_cell.angle_alpha   90.00
_cell.angle_beta   90.00
_cell.angle_gamma   90.00
#
_symmetry.space_group_name_H-M   'P 1'
#
loop_
_entity.id
_entity.type
_entity.pdbx_description
1 polymer ?
#
loop_
_entity_poly.entity_id
_entity_poly.type
_entity_poly.pdbx_seq_one_letter_code
_entity_poly.pdbx_strand_id
1 'polypeptide(L)'
;MTFLDAAHEILKQAGQPLHYREIARRAYEQGLIKSTGKTPEVTMNAQLAVNTKRAEEGGPPSRFVRAGRSVFGLRGWGEAMSTIPTTDKEPQPSYLSYKEAALRVLRDAGQSLNAQEITTRAIKQELINPQGLTPDATMGAQLYTDVNRQGVASLFRKEGRNLFGLAEWEKGVSGIARLAVRQQQEVKGTLHERLLTMPPAEFEQLIGRLLVAMGYENVTVTRRSG
;
A
#
# COMPACT_ATOMS: atom_id res chain seq x y z
N MET A 1 -13.46 -24.84 18.81
CA MET A 1 -14.12 -24.31 17.59
C MET A 1 -13.04 -24.05 16.55
N THR A 2 -13.29 -24.35 15.27
CA THR A 2 -12.32 -24.06 14.20
C THR A 2 -12.40 -22.58 13.79
N PHE A 3 -11.41 -22.08 13.06
CA PHE A 3 -11.45 -20.70 12.52
C PHE A 3 -12.63 -20.50 11.56
N LEU A 4 -12.96 -21.52 10.74
CA LEU A 4 -14.11 -21.46 9.86
C LEU A 4 -15.42 -21.44 10.64
N ASP A 5 -15.56 -22.23 11.70
CA ASP A 5 -16.76 -22.17 12.55
C ASP A 5 -16.91 -20.79 13.21
N ALA A 6 -15.81 -20.24 13.73
CA ALA A 6 -15.79 -18.91 14.32
C ALA A 6 -16.15 -17.83 13.29
N ALA A 7 -15.61 -17.92 12.07
CA ALA A 7 -15.96 -17.01 10.99
C ALA A 7 -17.45 -17.08 10.63
N HIS A 8 -18.03 -18.28 10.64
CA HIS A 8 -19.46 -18.48 10.39
C HIS A 8 -20.30 -17.77 11.46
N GLU A 9 -19.95 -17.95 12.73
CA GLU A 9 -20.70 -17.35 13.83
C GLU A 9 -20.59 -15.83 13.84
N ILE A 10 -19.40 -15.28 13.61
CA ILE A 10 -19.19 -13.83 13.52
C ILE A 10 -19.94 -13.22 12.35
N LEU A 11 -19.92 -13.84 11.17
CA LEU A 11 -20.67 -13.36 10.03
C LEU A 11 -22.18 -13.46 10.28
N LYS A 12 -22.65 -14.54 10.89
CA LYS A 12 -24.06 -14.72 11.25
C LYS A 12 -24.54 -13.65 12.24
N GLN A 13 -23.74 -13.33 13.25
CA GLN A 13 -24.02 -12.24 14.19
C GLN A 13 -23.99 -10.86 13.52
N ALA A 14 -23.06 -10.64 12.59
CA ALA A 14 -22.91 -9.36 11.91
C ALA A 14 -24.04 -9.10 10.90
N GLY A 15 -24.63 -10.14 10.30
CA GLY A 15 -25.68 -10.03 9.30
C GLY A 15 -25.26 -9.38 7.98
N GLN A 16 -23.97 -9.09 7.80
CA GLN A 16 -23.40 -8.43 6.63
C GLN A 16 -22.00 -8.99 6.30
N PRO A 17 -21.53 -8.88 5.04
CA PRO A 17 -20.18 -9.26 4.69
C PRO A 17 -19.14 -8.44 5.46
N LEU A 18 -18.12 -9.10 5.99
CA LEU A 18 -17.06 -8.46 6.76
C LEU A 18 -15.69 -8.73 6.15
N HIS A 19 -14.78 -7.78 6.35
CA HIS A 19 -13.37 -7.96 6.02
C HIS A 19 -12.75 -9.03 6.95
N TYR A 20 -11.90 -9.92 6.43
CA TYR A 20 -11.37 -11.06 7.19
C TYR A 20 -10.70 -10.68 8.53
N ARG A 21 -10.11 -9.47 8.59
CA ARG A 21 -9.48 -8.93 9.80
C ARG A 21 -10.48 -8.68 10.91
N GLU A 22 -11.64 -8.13 10.56
CA GLU A 22 -12.71 -7.86 11.51
C GLU A 22 -13.33 -9.18 12.01
N ILE A 23 -13.45 -10.16 11.11
CA ILE A 23 -13.89 -11.52 11.47
C ILE A 23 -12.93 -12.14 12.49
N ALA A 24 -11.63 -12.07 12.23
CA ALA A 24 -10.60 -12.60 13.13
C ALA A 24 -10.56 -11.87 14.49
N ARG A 25 -10.65 -10.53 14.47
CA ARG A 25 -10.69 -9.69 15.67
C ARG A 25 -11.87 -10.05 16.57
N ARG A 26 -13.10 -10.05 16.03
CA ARG A 26 -14.30 -10.40 16.79
C ARG A 26 -14.27 -11.85 17.27
N ALA A 27 -13.78 -12.78 16.45
CA ALA A 27 -13.65 -14.18 16.85
C ALA A 27 -12.67 -14.35 18.04
N TYR A 28 -11.61 -13.55 18.09
CA TYR A 28 -10.67 -13.54 19.20
C TYR A 28 -11.25 -12.86 20.45
N GLU A 29 -11.85 -11.67 20.29
CA GLU A 29 -12.49 -10.91 21.39
C GLU A 29 -13.61 -11.70 22.06
N GLN A 30 -14.39 -12.47 21.29
CA GLN A 30 -15.45 -13.34 21.81
C GLN A 30 -14.93 -14.70 22.33
N GLY A 31 -13.61 -14.94 22.30
CA GLY A 31 -13.01 -16.19 22.76
C GLY A 31 -13.37 -17.43 21.92
N LEU A 32 -13.90 -17.23 20.71
CA LEU A 32 -14.32 -18.30 19.79
C LEU A 32 -13.12 -19.05 19.20
N ILE A 33 -11.99 -18.36 19.01
CA ILE A 33 -10.73 -18.96 18.59
C ILE A 33 -9.67 -18.82 19.69
N LYS A 34 -8.93 -19.89 19.94
CA LYS A 34 -7.70 -19.85 20.73
C LYS A 34 -6.54 -19.86 19.76
N SER A 35 -5.86 -18.72 19.61
CA SER A 35 -4.64 -18.66 18.81
C SER A 35 -3.43 -18.84 19.70
N THR A 36 -2.73 -19.97 19.56
CA THR A 36 -1.34 -20.16 20.06
C THR A 36 -0.31 -19.49 19.15
N GLY A 37 -0.71 -19.05 17.95
CA GLY A 37 0.12 -18.42 16.93
C GLY A 37 0.04 -16.90 16.89
N LYS A 38 1.03 -16.29 16.23
CA LYS A 38 1.37 -14.86 16.29
C LYS A 38 0.51 -13.93 15.41
N THR A 39 -0.42 -14.45 14.59
CA THR A 39 -1.25 -13.67 13.64
C THR A 39 -2.54 -14.42 13.24
N PRO A 40 -3.59 -14.41 14.09
CA PRO A 40 -4.86 -15.09 13.81
C PRO A 40 -5.58 -14.58 12.55
N GLU A 41 -5.35 -13.33 12.13
CA GLU A 41 -5.95 -12.72 10.94
C GLU A 41 -5.44 -13.37 9.65
N VAL A 42 -4.14 -13.68 9.60
CA VAL A 42 -3.51 -14.33 8.44
C VAL A 42 -4.03 -15.76 8.30
N THR A 43 -4.13 -16.48 9.42
CA THR A 43 -4.71 -17.82 9.47
C THR A 43 -6.18 -17.79 9.04
N MET A 44 -6.96 -16.83 9.54
CA MET A 44 -8.37 -16.66 9.17
C MET A 44 -8.53 -16.40 7.66
N ASN A 45 -7.74 -15.49 7.09
CA ASN A 45 -7.77 -15.20 5.66
C ASN A 45 -7.41 -16.42 4.80
N ALA A 46 -6.33 -17.13 5.16
CA ALA A 46 -5.89 -18.31 4.43
C ALA A 46 -6.96 -19.41 4.45
N GLN A 47 -7.60 -19.65 5.60
CA GLN A 47 -8.67 -20.64 5.71
C GLN A 47 -9.91 -20.24 4.90
N LEU A 48 -10.35 -18.98 4.97
CA LEU A 48 -11.49 -18.50 4.19
C LEU A 48 -11.21 -18.54 2.69
N ALA A 49 -10.04 -18.07 2.25
CA ALA A 49 -9.66 -18.05 0.84
C ALA A 49 -9.52 -19.45 0.23
N VAL A 50 -8.90 -20.40 0.95
CA VAL A 50 -8.79 -21.79 0.49
C VAL A 50 -10.18 -22.44 0.44
N ASN A 51 -11.03 -22.17 1.43
CA ASN A 51 -12.37 -22.75 1.48
C ASN A 51 -13.28 -22.22 0.36
N THR A 52 -13.24 -20.92 0.07
CA THR A 52 -14.00 -20.34 -1.05
C THR A 52 -13.46 -20.82 -2.40
N LYS A 53 -12.12 -20.82 -2.59
CA LYS A 53 -11.48 -21.26 -3.84
C LYS A 53 -11.77 -22.73 -4.17
N ARG A 54 -11.69 -23.62 -3.18
CA ARG A 54 -12.04 -25.05 -3.39
C ARG A 54 -13.49 -25.24 -3.83
N ALA A 55 -14.41 -24.40 -3.37
CA ALA A 55 -15.81 -24.48 -3.77
C ALA A 55 -16.06 -23.88 -5.17
N GLU A 56 -15.24 -22.91 -5.59
CA GLU A 56 -15.24 -22.36 -6.96
C GLU A 56 -14.65 -23.37 -7.97
N GLU A 57 -13.63 -24.15 -7.59
CA GLU A 57 -12.96 -25.16 -8.41
C GLU A 57 -13.72 -26.50 -8.53
N GLY A 58 -15.02 -26.53 -8.20
CA GLY A 58 -15.87 -27.73 -8.32
C GLY A 58 -15.83 -28.68 -7.11
N GLY A 59 -15.27 -28.24 -5.98
CA GLY A 59 -15.33 -28.95 -4.71
C GLY A 59 -16.67 -28.80 -3.96
N PRO A 60 -16.80 -29.38 -2.75
CA PRO A 60 -18.02 -29.28 -1.96
C PRO A 60 -18.37 -27.81 -1.65
N PRO A 61 -19.68 -27.48 -1.57
CA PRO A 61 -20.14 -26.10 -1.42
C PRO A 61 -19.59 -25.46 -0.13
N SER A 62 -18.85 -24.35 -0.27
CA SER A 62 -18.40 -23.54 0.86
C SER A 62 -19.58 -22.87 1.55
N ARG A 63 -19.51 -22.75 2.88
CA ARG A 63 -20.45 -21.92 3.67
C ARG A 63 -20.26 -20.42 3.44
N PHE A 64 -19.17 -20.03 2.80
CA PHE A 64 -18.76 -18.65 2.57
C PHE A 64 -18.82 -18.31 1.08
N VAL A 65 -18.96 -17.03 0.80
CA VAL A 65 -18.84 -16.42 -0.52
C VAL A 65 -17.93 -15.20 -0.43
N ARG A 66 -17.18 -14.94 -1.48
CA ARG A 66 -16.33 -13.76 -1.57
C ARG A 66 -17.17 -12.58 -2.06
N ALA A 67 -17.42 -11.62 -1.19
CA ALA A 67 -18.22 -10.43 -1.49
C ALA A 67 -17.38 -9.22 -1.95
N GLY A 68 -16.05 -9.36 -1.96
CA GLY A 68 -15.14 -8.30 -2.42
C GLY A 68 -13.66 -8.61 -2.23
N ARG A 69 -12.79 -7.61 -2.41
CA ARG A 69 -11.36 -7.75 -2.11
C ARG A 69 -11.20 -7.91 -0.59
N SER A 70 -10.87 -9.13 -0.16
CA SER A 70 -10.63 -9.46 1.25
C SER A 70 -11.89 -9.39 2.15
N VAL A 71 -13.08 -9.37 1.55
CA VAL A 71 -14.38 -9.37 2.23
C VAL A 71 -15.09 -10.70 1.98
N PHE A 72 -15.61 -11.30 3.05
CA PHE A 72 -16.30 -12.60 3.03
C PHE A 72 -17.71 -12.46 3.60
N GLY A 73 -18.65 -13.20 3.04
CA GLY A 73 -20.04 -13.30 3.51
C GLY A 73 -20.51 -14.75 3.57
N LEU A 74 -21.72 -14.98 4.09
CA LEU A 74 -22.34 -16.31 4.13
C LEU A 74 -23.08 -16.61 2.83
N ARG A 75 -22.95 -17.85 2.34
CA ARG A 75 -23.61 -18.30 1.10
C ARG A 75 -25.13 -18.25 1.17
N GLY A 76 -25.71 -18.43 2.37
CA GLY A 76 -27.16 -18.39 2.59
C GLY A 76 -27.80 -17.01 2.45
N TRP A 77 -27.02 -15.97 2.16
CA TRP A 77 -27.50 -14.60 2.06
C TRP A 77 -27.98 -14.18 0.66
N GLY A 78 -27.93 -15.07 -0.34
CA GLY A 78 -28.39 -14.79 -1.71
C GLY A 78 -27.51 -13.77 -2.45
N GLU A 79 -27.64 -13.73 -3.79
CA GLU A 79 -26.88 -12.80 -4.66
C GLU A 79 -27.15 -11.31 -4.38
N ALA A 80 -28.11 -10.98 -3.52
CA ALA A 80 -28.54 -9.63 -3.17
C ALA A 80 -27.45 -8.77 -2.48
N MET A 81 -26.28 -9.33 -2.17
CA MET A 81 -25.15 -8.60 -1.57
C MET A 81 -23.87 -8.58 -2.42
N SER A 82 -23.95 -8.98 -3.70
CA SER A 82 -22.82 -8.93 -4.65
C SER A 82 -22.48 -7.51 -5.13
N THR A 83 -23.28 -6.50 -4.74
CA THR A 83 -23.12 -5.10 -5.12
C THR A 83 -22.98 -4.21 -3.90
N ILE A 84 -21.90 -4.38 -3.13
CA ILE A 84 -21.43 -3.28 -2.28
C ILE A 84 -20.30 -2.58 -3.03
N PRO A 85 -20.50 -1.32 -3.46
CA PRO A 85 -19.45 -0.48 -4.00
C PRO A 85 -18.29 -0.40 -3.01
N THR A 86 -17.09 -0.54 -3.55
CA THR A 86 -15.82 -0.42 -2.84
C THR A 86 -15.57 1.03 -2.39
N THR A 87 -16.41 1.67 -1.57
CA THR A 87 -16.06 2.93 -0.89
C THR A 87 -17.06 3.31 0.19
N ASP A 88 -16.49 3.81 1.30
CA ASP A 88 -17.06 4.64 2.36
C ASP A 88 -17.99 4.00 3.41
N LYS A 89 -17.52 3.94 4.68
CA LYS A 89 -18.17 4.62 5.82
C LYS A 89 -17.41 4.51 7.18
N GLU A 90 -17.24 5.70 7.78
CA GLU A 90 -17.21 6.06 9.23
C GLU A 90 -16.00 5.72 10.14
N PRO A 91 -15.72 6.60 11.14
CA PRO A 91 -14.37 7.01 11.51
C PRO A 91 -13.73 6.00 12.46
N GLN A 92 -13.07 5.01 11.90
CA GLN A 92 -11.93 4.42 12.60
C GLN A 92 -10.79 5.44 12.52
N PRO A 93 -10.00 5.67 13.59
CA PRO A 93 -8.84 6.53 13.50
C PRO A 93 -8.01 6.04 12.30
N SER A 94 -7.91 6.88 11.27
CA SER A 94 -7.19 6.53 10.05
C SER A 94 -5.71 6.51 10.40
N TYR A 95 -5.24 5.36 10.87
CA TYR A 95 -3.83 5.16 11.15
C TYR A 95 -3.05 5.42 9.87
N LEU A 96 -2.02 6.25 9.99
CA LEU A 96 -1.10 6.58 8.92
C LEU A 96 -0.35 5.33 8.47
N SER A 97 0.14 5.36 7.23
CA SER A 97 1.15 4.38 6.80
C SER A 97 2.39 4.51 7.69
N TYR A 98 3.14 3.42 7.88
CA TYR A 98 4.40 3.44 8.62
C TYR A 98 5.36 4.53 8.11
N LYS A 99 5.42 4.72 6.78
CA LYS A 99 6.23 5.78 6.16
C LYS A 99 5.75 7.18 6.57
N GLU A 100 4.45 7.43 6.56
CA GLU A 100 3.87 8.73 6.89
C GLU A 100 3.97 9.03 8.40
N ALA A 101 3.78 8.01 9.23
CA ALA A 101 3.99 8.10 10.67
C ALA A 101 5.45 8.38 11.01
N ALA A 102 6.39 7.70 10.35
CA ALA A 102 7.82 7.98 10.52
C ALA A 102 8.17 9.41 10.11
N LEU A 103 7.60 9.92 9.01
CA LEU A 103 7.78 11.30 8.58
C LEU A 103 7.35 12.28 9.67
N ARG A 104 6.16 12.07 10.24
CA ARG A 104 5.61 12.92 11.29
C ARG A 104 6.42 12.85 12.58
N VAL A 105 6.74 11.65 13.05
CA VAL A 105 7.54 11.43 14.25
C VAL A 105 8.93 12.07 14.14
N LEU A 106 9.59 11.92 12.98
CA LEU A 106 10.90 12.52 12.77
C LEU A 106 10.79 14.05 12.74
N ARG A 107 9.79 14.64 12.08
CA ARG A 107 9.56 16.09 12.09
C ARG A 107 9.36 16.63 13.49
N ASP A 108 8.49 15.98 14.26
CA ASP A 108 8.20 16.36 15.65
C ASP A 108 9.45 16.24 16.54
N ALA A 109 10.30 15.23 16.28
CA ALA A 109 11.53 15.02 17.03
C ALA A 109 12.66 15.99 16.65
N GLY A 110 12.68 16.51 15.42
CA GLY A 110 13.71 17.42 14.91
C GLY A 110 15.13 16.84 14.83
N GLN A 111 15.27 15.52 15.01
CA GLN A 111 16.56 14.83 15.02
C GLN A 111 16.42 13.40 14.51
N SER A 112 17.54 12.80 14.11
CA SER A 112 17.56 11.41 13.67
C SER A 112 17.19 10.47 14.81
N LEU A 113 16.30 9.51 14.54
CA LEU A 113 15.86 8.53 15.52
C LEU A 113 16.10 7.11 15.00
N ASN A 114 16.22 6.17 15.93
CA ASN A 114 16.31 4.76 15.58
C ASN A 114 14.92 4.21 15.22
N ALA A 115 14.84 3.12 14.44
CA ALA A 115 13.55 2.57 14.00
C ALA A 115 12.63 2.17 15.17
N GLN A 116 13.20 1.71 16.28
CA GLN A 116 12.45 1.32 17.48
C GLN A 116 11.79 2.55 18.14
N GLU A 117 12.54 3.63 18.31
CA GLU A 117 12.11 4.90 18.88
C GLU A 117 11.07 5.58 17.98
N ILE A 118 11.27 5.53 16.67
CA ILE A 118 10.28 6.01 15.70
C ILE A 118 8.96 5.26 15.89
N THR A 119 9.03 3.94 16.01
CA THR A 119 7.84 3.09 16.18
C THR A 119 7.16 3.32 17.52
N THR A 120 7.92 3.39 18.61
CA THR A 120 7.41 3.68 19.96
C THR A 120 6.67 5.01 19.99
N ARG A 121 7.25 6.06 19.40
CA ARG A 121 6.60 7.37 19.32
C ARG A 121 5.38 7.36 18.41
N ALA A 122 5.43 6.66 17.28
CA ALA A 122 4.29 6.52 16.38
C ALA A 122 3.10 5.82 17.05
N ILE A 123 3.35 4.78 17.85
CA ILE A 123 2.32 4.10 18.65
C ILE A 123 1.79 5.01 19.76
N LYS A 124 2.69 5.69 20.48
CA LYS A 124 2.34 6.62 21.57
C LYS A 124 1.49 7.80 21.09
N GLN A 125 1.73 8.27 19.87
CA GLN A 125 0.95 9.32 19.21
C GLN A 125 -0.29 8.77 18.47
N GLU A 126 -0.58 7.46 18.61
CA GLU A 126 -1.67 6.77 17.91
C GLU A 126 -1.66 6.93 16.39
N LEU A 127 -0.48 7.21 15.81
CA LEU A 127 -0.32 7.39 14.36
C LEU A 127 -0.40 6.06 13.62
N ILE A 128 0.04 4.97 14.26
CA ILE A 128 0.02 3.62 13.67
C ILE A 128 -0.62 2.64 14.63
N ASN A 129 -1.28 1.63 14.06
CA ASN A 129 -1.67 0.44 14.78
C ASN A 129 -0.84 -0.76 14.28
N PRO A 130 0.12 -1.24 15.09
CA PRO A 130 1.03 -2.30 14.68
C PRO A 130 0.29 -3.63 14.48
N GLN A 131 0.26 -4.11 13.24
CA GLN A 131 -0.47 -5.32 12.84
C GLN A 131 0.29 -6.63 13.12
N GLY A 132 1.48 -6.56 13.74
CA GLY A 132 2.36 -7.71 14.00
C GLY A 132 3.26 -7.49 15.22
N LEU A 133 3.97 -8.55 15.63
CA LEU A 133 4.73 -8.56 16.89
C LEU A 133 6.03 -7.75 16.89
N THR A 134 6.56 -7.41 15.71
CA THR A 134 7.80 -6.64 15.56
C THR A 134 7.55 -5.41 14.67
N PRO A 135 6.80 -4.42 15.17
CA PRO A 135 6.48 -3.22 14.39
C PRO A 135 7.70 -2.34 14.13
N ASP A 136 8.71 -2.40 15.01
CA ASP A 136 10.01 -1.75 14.87
C ASP A 136 10.81 -2.30 13.69
N ALA A 137 10.84 -3.63 13.53
CA ALA A 137 11.47 -4.27 12.38
C ALA A 137 10.72 -3.94 11.08
N THR A 138 9.39 -3.85 11.13
CA THR A 138 8.55 -3.48 9.99
C THR A 138 8.80 -2.03 9.58
N MET A 139 8.83 -1.11 10.55
CA MET A 139 9.17 0.30 10.35
C MET A 139 10.56 0.45 9.72
N GLY A 140 11.57 -0.18 10.31
CA GLY A 140 12.94 -0.12 9.82
C GLY A 140 13.09 -0.69 8.41
N ALA A 141 12.44 -1.82 8.11
CA ALA A 141 12.46 -2.42 6.77
C ALA A 141 11.83 -1.50 5.73
N GLN A 142 10.68 -0.88 6.03
CA GLN A 142 10.04 0.05 5.09
C GLN A 142 10.90 1.28 4.82
N LEU A 143 11.48 1.88 5.86
CA LEU A 143 12.38 3.03 5.70
C LEU A 143 13.65 2.64 4.93
N TYR A 144 14.22 1.46 5.21
CA TYR A 144 15.39 0.97 4.50
C TYR A 144 15.13 0.71 3.02
N THR A 145 14.03 0.02 2.69
CA THR A 145 13.62 -0.22 1.31
C THR A 145 13.34 1.09 0.58
N ASP A 146 12.71 2.07 1.24
CA ASP A 146 12.43 3.37 0.64
C ASP A 146 13.71 4.14 0.31
N VAL A 147 14.63 4.25 1.28
CA VAL A 147 15.92 4.93 1.08
C VAL A 147 16.73 4.26 -0.02
N ASN A 148 16.77 2.92 -0.06
CA ASN A 148 17.53 2.21 -1.10
C ASN A 148 16.89 2.30 -2.49
N ARG A 149 15.55 2.29 -2.57
CA ARG A 149 14.82 2.34 -3.85
C ARG A 149 14.77 3.75 -4.43
N GLN A 150 14.58 4.76 -3.58
CA GLN A 150 14.40 6.15 -4.01
C GLN A 150 15.70 6.95 -3.92
N GLY A 151 16.68 6.52 -3.12
CA GLY A 151 17.97 7.18 -2.97
C GLY A 151 17.82 8.65 -2.60
N VAL A 152 18.37 9.51 -3.43
CA VAL A 152 18.30 10.98 -3.33
C VAL A 152 16.84 11.47 -3.35
N ALA A 153 15.91 10.78 -3.99
CA ALA A 153 14.50 11.16 -3.99
C ALA A 153 13.73 10.75 -2.70
N SER A 154 14.32 9.95 -1.81
CA SER A 154 13.64 9.55 -0.56
C SER A 154 13.46 10.75 0.36
N LEU A 155 12.34 10.77 1.08
CA LEU A 155 12.10 11.72 2.18
C LEU A 155 12.95 11.41 3.41
N PHE A 156 13.52 10.20 3.46
CA PHE A 156 14.33 9.71 4.56
C PHE A 156 15.78 9.58 4.12
N ARG A 157 16.67 9.61 5.10
CA ARG A 157 18.08 9.28 4.92
C ARG A 157 18.54 8.36 6.04
N LYS A 158 19.57 7.58 5.75
CA LYS A 158 20.23 6.75 6.74
C LYS A 158 21.45 7.49 7.27
N GLU A 159 21.46 7.76 8.57
CA GLU A 159 22.57 8.47 9.25
C GLU A 159 23.50 7.52 10.00
N GLY A 160 23.14 6.24 10.08
CA GLY A 160 23.93 5.23 10.77
C GLY A 160 23.25 3.87 10.78
N ARG A 161 23.78 2.93 11.58
CA ARG A 161 23.16 1.61 11.75
C ARG A 161 21.82 1.78 12.47
N ASN A 162 20.73 1.45 11.77
CA ASN A 162 19.36 1.58 12.26
C ASN A 162 18.95 3.02 12.66
N LEU A 163 19.65 4.05 12.14
CA LEU A 163 19.41 5.46 12.45
C LEU A 163 18.90 6.17 11.20
N PHE A 164 17.73 6.80 11.32
CA PHE A 164 17.02 7.45 10.23
C PHE A 164 16.78 8.91 10.55
N GLY A 165 17.00 9.78 9.55
CA GLY A 165 16.66 11.20 9.61
C GLY A 165 15.85 11.62 8.41
N LEU A 166 15.33 12.85 8.43
CA LEU A 166 14.69 13.39 7.24
C LEU A 166 15.71 13.94 6.28
N ALA A 167 15.44 13.72 5.00
CA ALA A 167 16.24 14.29 3.94
C ALA A 167 16.25 15.82 4.06
N GLU A 168 15.11 16.47 4.35
CA GLU A 168 15.01 17.94 4.43
C GLU A 168 15.96 18.62 5.44
N TRP A 169 16.55 17.88 6.37
CA TRP A 169 17.50 18.42 7.37
C TRP A 169 18.94 18.59 6.86
N GLU A 170 19.27 17.99 5.72
CA GLU A 170 20.63 18.08 5.18
C GLU A 170 20.90 19.48 4.64
N LYS A 171 22.00 20.08 5.11
CA LYS A 171 22.51 21.35 4.59
C LYS A 171 23.58 21.06 3.52
N GLY A 172 23.69 21.94 2.53
CA GLY A 172 24.78 21.89 1.52
C GLY A 172 24.46 21.08 0.24
N VAL A 173 25.51 20.60 -0.43
CA VAL A 173 25.49 20.07 -1.82
C VAL A 173 24.48 18.94 -2.04
N SER A 174 24.28 18.07 -1.05
CA SER A 174 23.32 16.96 -1.14
C SER A 174 21.86 17.44 -1.17
N GLY A 175 21.55 18.59 -0.55
CA GLY A 175 20.24 19.24 -0.67
C GLY A 175 19.98 19.77 -2.09
N ILE A 176 21.01 20.29 -2.76
CA ILE A 176 20.93 20.77 -4.16
C ILE A 176 20.69 19.60 -5.11
N ALA A 177 21.41 18.49 -4.95
CA ALA A 177 21.18 17.28 -5.74
C ALA A 177 19.73 16.79 -5.64
N ARG A 178 19.08 16.96 -4.48
CA ARG A 178 17.67 16.61 -4.29
C ARG A 178 16.69 17.54 -4.97
N LEU A 179 16.94 18.84 -4.91
CA LEU A 179 16.15 19.81 -5.66
C LEU A 179 16.24 19.52 -7.17
N ALA A 180 17.44 19.21 -7.67
CA ALA A 180 17.63 18.84 -9.07
C ALA A 180 16.86 17.57 -9.47
N VAL A 181 16.89 16.52 -8.65
CA VAL A 181 16.12 15.28 -8.91
C VAL A 181 14.61 15.55 -8.90
N ARG A 182 14.12 16.34 -7.94
CA ARG A 182 12.69 16.71 -7.86
C ARG A 182 12.25 17.48 -9.09
N GLN A 183 13.02 18.50 -9.46
CA GLN A 183 12.75 19.31 -10.65
C GLN A 183 12.78 18.45 -11.91
N GLN A 184 13.71 17.51 -12.03
CA GLN A 184 13.76 16.60 -13.17
C GLN A 184 12.52 15.69 -13.25
N GLN A 185 11.99 15.22 -12.12
CA GLN A 185 10.75 14.44 -12.09
C GLN A 185 9.54 15.28 -12.50
N GLU A 186 9.43 16.51 -12.01
CA GLU A 186 8.35 17.45 -12.38
C GLU A 186 8.40 17.80 -13.87
N VAL A 187 9.60 18.07 -14.41
CA VAL A 187 9.81 18.31 -15.84
C VAL A 187 9.41 17.08 -16.65
N LYS A 188 9.82 15.87 -16.25
CA LYS A 188 9.42 14.63 -16.91
C LYS A 188 7.91 14.41 -16.89
N GLY A 189 7.25 14.65 -15.76
CA GLY A 189 5.81 14.54 -15.63
C GLY A 189 5.09 15.51 -16.58
N THR A 190 5.49 16.77 -16.57
CA THR A 190 4.95 17.81 -17.45
C THR A 190 5.16 17.47 -18.93
N LEU A 191 6.36 16.99 -19.29
CA LEU A 191 6.67 16.55 -20.65
C LEU A 191 5.80 15.36 -21.04
N HIS A 192 5.61 14.39 -20.16
CA HIS A 192 4.80 13.21 -20.41
C HIS A 192 3.33 13.57 -20.65
N GLU A 193 2.74 14.41 -19.81
CA GLU A 193 1.37 14.92 -19.99
C GLU A 193 1.22 15.67 -21.32
N ARG A 194 2.21 16.50 -21.66
CA ARG A 194 2.21 17.24 -22.92
C ARG A 194 2.34 16.32 -24.14
N LEU A 195 3.14 15.25 -24.06
CA LEU A 195 3.24 14.26 -25.12
C LEU A 195 1.94 13.47 -25.32
N LEU A 196 1.23 13.14 -24.23
CA LEU A 196 -0.05 12.43 -24.30
C LEU A 196 -1.19 13.27 -24.87
N THR A 197 -1.17 14.57 -24.61
CA THR A 197 -2.20 15.51 -25.08
C THR A 197 -1.89 16.11 -26.45
N MET A 198 -0.71 15.84 -27.00
CA MET A 198 -0.25 16.37 -28.28
C MET A 198 -0.98 15.71 -29.46
N PRO A 199 -1.41 16.49 -30.48
CA PRO A 199 -1.93 15.92 -31.72
C PRO A 199 -0.90 14.99 -32.36
N PRO A 200 -1.30 13.82 -32.89
CA PRO A 200 -0.30 12.84 -33.33
C PRO A 200 0.58 13.32 -34.49
N ALA A 201 0.13 14.28 -35.31
CA ALA A 201 0.96 14.90 -36.35
C ALA A 201 2.11 15.73 -35.76
N GLU A 202 1.85 16.49 -34.68
CA GLU A 202 2.89 17.24 -33.98
C GLU A 202 3.87 16.32 -33.26
N PHE A 203 3.38 15.19 -32.74
CA PHE A 203 4.20 14.16 -32.14
C PHE A 203 5.17 13.54 -33.16
N GLU A 204 4.69 13.17 -34.34
CA GLU A 204 5.52 12.65 -35.44
C GLU A 204 6.64 13.65 -35.82
N GLN A 205 6.32 14.95 -35.89
CA GLN A 205 7.29 16.02 -36.14
C GLN A 205 8.30 16.20 -35.01
N LEU A 206 7.87 16.03 -33.76
CA LEU A 206 8.77 16.06 -32.60
C LEU A 206 9.74 14.89 -32.62
N ILE A 207 9.26 13.67 -32.88
CA ILE A 207 10.10 12.47 -32.98
C ILE A 207 11.10 12.60 -34.13
N GLY A 208 10.67 13.12 -35.30
CA GLY A 208 11.58 13.37 -36.41
C GLY A 208 12.75 14.28 -36.03
N ARG A 209 12.47 15.40 -35.34
CA ARG A 209 13.50 16.31 -34.84
C ARG A 209 14.43 15.67 -33.81
N LEU A 210 13.88 14.84 -32.92
CA LEU A 210 14.67 14.13 -31.90
C LEU A 210 15.62 13.10 -32.52
N LEU A 211 15.16 12.34 -33.51
CA LEU A 211 16.00 11.36 -34.22
C LEU A 211 17.17 12.05 -34.94
N VAL A 212 16.93 13.18 -35.61
CA VAL A 212 18.01 13.97 -36.22
C VAL A 212 18.99 14.47 -35.15
N ALA A 213 18.49 14.99 -34.03
CA ALA A 213 19.33 15.46 -32.93
C ALA A 213 20.16 14.33 -32.27
N MET A 214 19.66 13.09 -32.31
CA MET A 214 20.38 11.89 -31.86
C MET A 214 21.39 11.36 -32.90
N GLY A 215 21.52 12.00 -34.06
CA GLY A 215 22.49 11.66 -35.10
C GLY A 215 21.98 10.66 -36.14
N TYR A 216 20.68 10.41 -36.20
CA TYR A 216 20.12 9.61 -37.30
C TYR A 216 20.05 10.43 -38.59
N GLU A 217 20.55 9.85 -39.67
CA GLU A 217 20.50 10.43 -41.00
C GLU A 217 19.26 9.94 -41.78
N ASN A 218 18.82 10.72 -42.77
CA ASN A 218 17.67 10.40 -43.64
C ASN A 218 16.32 10.24 -42.91
N VAL A 219 16.08 11.02 -41.85
CA VAL A 219 14.81 11.02 -41.13
C VAL A 219 13.77 11.84 -41.90
N THR A 220 12.67 11.21 -42.30
CA THR A 220 11.53 11.87 -42.97
C THR A 220 10.22 11.50 -42.31
N VAL A 221 9.39 12.50 -42.01
CA VAL A 221 8.01 12.29 -41.54
C VAL A 221 7.11 12.14 -42.76
N THR A 222 6.46 10.99 -42.91
CA THR A 222 5.57 10.71 -44.04
C THR A 222 4.28 11.53 -43.92
N ARG A 223 3.75 11.99 -45.06
CA ARG A 223 2.43 12.64 -45.08
C ARG A 223 1.35 11.59 -44.83
N ARG A 224 0.34 11.96 -44.04
CA ARG A 224 -0.83 11.11 -43.82
C ARG A 224 -1.58 10.89 -45.12
N SER A 225 -1.80 9.63 -45.48
CA SER A 225 -2.86 9.24 -46.40
C SER A 225 -4.18 9.54 -45.69
N GLY A 226 -4.90 10.54 -46.19
CA GLY A 226 -6.28 10.82 -45.77
C GLY A 226 -7.23 9.75 -46.24
#